data_AF-C9MYQ0-F1
#
_entry.id   AF-C9MYQ0-F1
#
_cell.length_a   1.000
_cell.length_b   1.000
_cell.length_c   1.000
_cell.angle_alpha   90.00
_cell.angle_beta   90.00
_cell.angle_gamma   90.00
#
_symmetry.space_group_name_H-M   'P 1'
#
loop_
_entity.id
_entity.type
_entity.pdbx_description
1 polymer ?
#
loop_
_entity_poly.entity_id
_entity_poly.type
_entity_poly.pdbx_seq_one_letter_code
_entity_poly.pdbx_strand_id
1 'polypeptide(L)' 'MFKKILLMVILAISVVGCELLSPKEWREYHERKAERGVRCFKRANGDYYCKDKYGNIY' A
#
# COMPACT_ATOMS: atom_id res chain seq x y z
N MET A 1 25.03 25.09 12.18
CA MET A 1 23.59 25.04 12.51
C MET A 1 22.76 24.30 11.46
N PHE A 2 22.90 24.60 10.17
CA PHE A 2 22.15 23.97 9.07
C PHE A 2 22.23 22.42 9.03
N LYS A 3 23.42 21.85 9.22
CA LYS A 3 23.62 20.38 9.21
C LYS A 3 22.78 19.63 10.26
N LYS A 4 22.52 20.24 11.42
CA LYS A 4 21.71 19.64 12.49
C LYS A 4 20.22 19.70 12.15
N ILE A 5 19.76 20.79 11.55
CA ILE A 5 18.37 20.96 11.10
C ILE A 5 18.05 19.97 9.98
N LEU A 6 18.95 19.82 9.00
CA LEU A 6 18.80 18.85 7.91
C LEU A 6 18.68 17.41 8.44
N LEU A 7 19.51 17.06 9.41
CA LEU A 7 19.48 15.74 10.03
C LEU A 7 18.15 15.48 10.75
N MET A 8 17.61 16.47 11.48
CA MET A 8 16.32 16.34 12.15
C MET A 8 15.15 16.25 11.18
N VAL A 9 15.19 16.97 10.06
CA VAL A 9 14.15 16.90 9.01
C VAL A 9 14.11 15.52 8.37
N ILE A 10 15.28 14.95 8.05
CA ILE A 10 15.36 13.59 7.48
C ILE A 10 14.84 12.56 8.48
N LEU A 11 15.22 12.68 9.76
CA LEU A 11 14.72 11.80 10.82
C LEU A 11 13.20 11.93 10.98
N ALA A 12 12.66 13.13 10.97
CA ALA A 12 11.21 13.34 11.03
C ALA A 12 10.50 12.68 9.84
N ILE A 13 10.92 12.94 8.61
CA ILE A 13 10.31 12.34 7.41
C ILE A 13 10.39 10.81 7.42
N SER A 14 11.49 10.25 7.96
CA SER A 14 11.67 8.81 8.10
C SER A 14 10.70 8.17 9.11
N VAL A 15 10.38 8.85 10.21
CA VAL A 15 9.46 8.33 11.25
C VAL A 15 8.00 8.50 10.81
N VAL A 16 7.72 9.65 10.19
CA VAL A 16 6.42 10.02 9.61
C VAL A 16 6.03 9.06 8.48
N GLY A 17 6.99 8.55 7.70
CA GLY A 17 6.73 7.56 6.64
C GLY A 17 6.21 6.20 7.12
N CYS A 18 6.45 5.81 8.38
CA CYS A 18 5.95 4.54 8.92
C CYS A 18 4.55 4.64 9.56
N GLU A 19 4.11 5.81 10.02
CA GLU A 19 2.78 6.00 10.64
C GLU A 19 1.76 6.68 9.70
N LEU A 20 2.20 7.51 8.74
CA LEU A 20 1.31 8.10 7.72
C LEU A 20 0.93 7.16 6.57
N LEU A 21 1.56 5.99 6.47
CA LEU A 21 1.16 4.89 5.58
C LEU A 21 0.26 3.88 6.33
N SER A 22 -0.68 4.38 7.14
CA SER A 22 -1.96 3.76 7.48
C SER A 22 -1.94 2.23 7.72
N PRO A 23 -1.27 1.73 8.78
CA PRO A 23 -1.25 0.30 9.11
C PRO A 23 -2.65 -0.30 9.33
N LYS A 24 -3.60 0.52 9.80
CA LYS A 24 -5.02 0.12 9.91
C LYS A 24 -5.66 -0.07 8.55
N GLU A 25 -5.50 0.86 7.62
CA GLU A 25 -6.10 0.73 6.30
C GLU A 25 -5.47 -0.38 5.46
N TRP A 26 -4.15 -0.60 5.56
CA TRP A 26 -3.53 -1.74 4.89
C TRP A 26 -4.04 -3.05 5.45
N ARG A 27 -4.18 -3.17 6.77
CA ARG A 27 -4.76 -4.37 7.39
C ARG A 27 -6.21 -4.58 6.96
N GLU A 28 -7.05 -3.55 7.03
CA GLU A 28 -8.45 -3.63 6.60
C GLU A 28 -8.58 -3.85 5.09
N TYR A 29 -7.64 -3.36 4.29
CA TYR A 29 -7.57 -3.61 2.85
C TYR A 29 -7.20 -5.07 2.56
N HIS A 30 -6.21 -5.61 3.28
CA HIS A 30 -5.84 -7.01 3.19
C HIS A 30 -6.96 -7.94 3.69
N GLU A 31 -7.61 -7.60 4.81
CA GLU A 31 -8.78 -8.32 5.33
C GLU A 31 -9.94 -8.30 4.33
N ARG A 32 -10.35 -7.13 3.84
CA ARG A 32 -11.42 -7.02 2.82
C ARG A 32 -11.09 -7.75 1.52
N LYS A 33 -9.83 -7.74 1.09
CA LYS A 33 -9.37 -8.50 -0.08
C LYS A 33 -9.42 -10.01 0.16
N ALA A 34 -9.04 -10.46 1.35
CA ALA A 34 -9.11 -11.85 1.75
C ALA A 34 -10.56 -12.34 1.84
N GLU A 35 -11.45 -11.57 2.48
CA GLU A 35 -12.87 -11.88 2.61
C GLU A 35 -13.59 -11.98 1.26
N ARG A 36 -13.28 -11.04 0.34
CA ARG A 36 -13.87 -11.04 -1.01
C ARG A 36 -13.19 -12.03 -1.97
N GLY A 37 -12.05 -12.62 -1.57
CA GLY A 37 -11.25 -13.53 -2.41
C GLY A 37 -10.72 -12.86 -3.68
N VAL A 38 -10.45 -11.56 -3.63
CA VAL A 38 -10.06 -10.74 -4.79
C VAL A 38 -8.55 -10.83 -5.03
N ARG A 39 -8.16 -11.31 -6.22
CA ARG A 39 -6.75 -11.35 -6.66
C ARG A 39 -6.56 -10.50 -7.92
N CYS A 40 -5.58 -9.61 -7.90
CA CYS A 40 -5.24 -8.77 -9.03
C CYS A 40 -4.00 -9.28 -9.75
N PHE A 41 -4.03 -9.25 -11.07
CA PHE A 41 -2.99 -9.75 -11.95
C PHE A 41 -2.57 -8.65 -12.92
N LYS A 42 -1.30 -8.69 -13.35
CA LYS A 42 -0.77 -7.82 -14.38
C LYS A 42 -0.64 -8.60 -15.68
N ARG A 43 -1.12 -8.04 -16.78
CA ARG A 43 -0.96 -8.58 -18.13
C ARG A 43 0.42 -8.23 -18.69
N ALA A 44 0.84 -8.98 -19.71
CA ALA A 44 2.10 -8.72 -20.40
C ALA A 44 2.15 -7.34 -21.08
N ASN A 45 0.99 -6.79 -21.48
CA ASN A 45 0.86 -5.45 -22.06
C ASN A 45 0.87 -4.32 -21.01
N GLY A 46 0.91 -4.64 -19.72
CA GLY A 46 0.96 -3.66 -18.63
C GLY A 46 -0.38 -3.42 -17.92
N ASP A 47 -1.50 -3.89 -18.46
CA ASP A 47 -2.82 -3.68 -17.86
C ASP A 47 -3.02 -4.53 -16.60
N TYR A 48 -3.69 -3.94 -15.60
CA TYR A 48 -4.09 -4.65 -14.38
C TYR A 48 -5.55 -5.05 -14.44
N TYR A 49 -5.87 -6.23 -13.94
CA TYR A 49 -7.25 -6.68 -13.77
C TYR A 49 -7.37 -7.52 -12.50
N CYS A 50 -8.53 -7.50 -11.88
CA CYS A 50 -8.77 -8.24 -10.66
C CYS A 50 -9.85 -9.31 -10.87
N LYS A 51 -9.70 -10.44 -10.18
CA LYS A 51 -10.61 -11.58 -10.21
C LYS A 51 -11.09 -11.89 -8.81
N ASP A 52 -12.39 -12.10 -8.65
CA ASP A 52 -12.95 -12.60 -7.41
C ASP A 52 -12.76 -14.12 -7.29
N LYS A 53 -13.27 -14.69 -6.20
CA LYS A 53 -13.24 -16.14 -5.95
C LYS A 53 -14.05 -16.98 -6.94
N TYR A 54 -14.97 -16.36 -7.69
CA TYR A 54 -15.80 -17.00 -8.71
C TYR A 54 -15.22 -16.86 -10.13
N GLY A 55 -14.17 -16.04 -10.29
CA GLY A 55 -13.50 -15.78 -11.56
C GLY A 55 -14.04 -14.58 -12.34
N ASN A 56 -14.96 -13.78 -11.76
CA ASN A 56 -15.47 -12.57 -12.40
C ASN A 56 -14.37 -11.49 -12.42
N ILE A 57 -14.23 -10.79 -13.56
CA ILE A 57 -13.23 -9.75 -13.77
C ILE A 57 -13.87 -8.36 -13.60
N TYR A 58 -13.20 -7.47 -12.88
CA TYR A 58 -13.55 -6.06 -12.68
C TYR A 58 -12.31 -5.16 -12.84
#